data_AF-A0A820H940-F1
#
_entry.id   AF-A0A820H940-F1
#
_cell.length_a   1.000
_cell.length_b   1.000
_cell.length_c   1.000
_cell.angle_alpha   90.00
_cell.angle_beta   90.00
_cell.angle_gamma   90.00
#
_symmetry.space_group_name_H-M   'P 1'
#
loop_
_entity.id
_entity.type
_entity.pdbx_description
1 polymer ?
#
loop_
_entity_poly.entity_id
_entity_poly.type
_entity_poly.pdbx_seq_one_letter_code
_entity_poly.pdbx_strand_id
1 'polypeptide(L)'
;MENLLVYYNSTPFLRYTVGVEMLKPLGEQYSYSFSMEHLNSCTISVDYGSGVNINSTKTRLRTFQYNIAHHIQHAWLPKRLFSKFYYPYTFEVTPVIGTIWFNDGFGQYIAMDAMANVLPLNESYDYRQYFIENRFKFYFNLAPLFIKEMSLDYLSMIGSTLYSVDFRTGSYLFASGALMAQKIDEFIQLKTQKQKSIRDVIIYMMKWSESNEYISPFTMKQFPKFFMDATNVDVNSILDKWLEPNYCHDMPSIS
;
A
#
# COMPACT_ATOMS: atom_id res chain seq x y z
N MET A 1 -10.86 -12.26 3.67
CA MET A 1 -9.78 -13.25 3.36
C MET A 1 -9.93 -13.77 1.94
N GLU A 2 -11.06 -14.41 1.60
CA GLU A 2 -11.30 -15.01 0.27
C GLU A 2 -11.00 -14.05 -0.88
N ASN A 3 -11.47 -12.80 -0.80
CA ASN A 3 -11.18 -11.77 -1.82
C ASN A 3 -9.69 -11.59 -2.10
N LEU A 4 -8.84 -11.65 -1.07
CA LEU A 4 -7.39 -11.52 -1.22
C LEU A 4 -6.77 -12.80 -1.81
N LEU A 5 -7.24 -13.97 -1.39
CA LEU A 5 -6.79 -15.25 -1.97
C LEU A 5 -7.09 -15.31 -3.47
N VAL A 6 -8.30 -14.88 -3.86
CA VAL A 6 -8.70 -14.75 -5.27
C VAL A 6 -7.83 -13.70 -5.97
N TYR A 7 -7.61 -12.54 -5.34
CA TYR A 7 -6.80 -11.48 -5.92
C TYR A 7 -5.38 -11.94 -6.24
N TYR A 8 -4.69 -12.53 -5.26
CA TYR A 8 -3.30 -12.98 -5.41
C TYR A 8 -3.17 -14.35 -6.10
N ASN A 9 -4.29 -15.07 -6.32
CA ASN A 9 -4.31 -16.42 -6.86
C ASN A 9 -3.31 -17.36 -6.15
N SER A 10 -3.22 -17.24 -4.83
CA SER A 10 -2.28 -17.99 -4.00
C SER A 10 -2.74 -17.99 -2.54
N THR A 11 -2.26 -18.97 -1.77
CA THR A 11 -2.53 -19.10 -0.34
C THR A 11 -1.22 -19.36 0.39
N PRO A 12 -0.52 -18.31 0.86
CA PRO A 12 0.86 -18.45 1.34
C PRO A 12 0.98 -18.99 2.77
N PHE A 13 -0.15 -19.32 3.41
CA PHE A 13 -0.24 -19.79 4.79
C PHE A 13 -1.29 -20.90 4.92
N LEU A 14 -1.07 -21.84 5.83
CA LEU A 14 -2.08 -22.88 6.14
C LEU A 14 -3.22 -22.34 7.02
N ARG A 15 -2.92 -21.33 7.84
CA ARG A 15 -3.84 -20.68 8.79
C ARG A 15 -3.45 -19.22 8.93
N TYR A 16 -4.44 -18.36 9.14
CA TYR A 16 -4.23 -16.94 9.41
C TYR A 16 -5.04 -16.49 10.62
N THR A 17 -4.43 -15.72 11.52
CA THR A 17 -5.09 -15.23 12.74
C THR A 17 -5.20 -13.70 12.73
N VAL A 18 -6.40 -13.17 12.95
CA VAL A 18 -6.61 -11.73 13.12
C VAL A 18 -6.92 -11.47 14.60
N GLY A 19 -6.02 -10.78 15.29
CA GLY A 19 -6.27 -10.26 16.63
C GLY A 19 -6.90 -8.87 16.53
N VAL A 20 -8.10 -8.68 17.04
CA VAL A 20 -8.77 -7.37 17.09
C VAL A 20 -8.91 -6.94 18.54
N GLU A 21 -8.38 -5.77 18.86
CA GLU A 21 -8.49 -5.16 20.17
C GLU A 21 -9.26 -3.84 20.07
N MET A 22 -10.31 -3.72 20.90
CA MET A 22 -11.11 -2.51 21.02
C MET A 22 -10.80 -1.87 22.37
N LEU A 23 -10.01 -0.81 22.36
CA LEU A 23 -9.41 -0.23 23.56
C LEU A 23 -10.05 1.11 23.88
N LYS A 24 -10.34 1.36 25.17
CA LYS A 24 -10.80 2.67 25.63
C LYS A 24 -9.57 3.52 26.01
N PRO A 25 -9.34 4.70 25.39
CA PRO A 25 -8.29 5.65 25.77
C PRO A 25 -8.30 5.95 27.26
N LEU A 26 -7.12 6.02 27.86
CA LEU A 26 -6.95 6.44 29.26
C LEU A 26 -7.26 7.93 29.46
N GLY A 27 -7.36 8.71 28.38
CA GLY A 27 -7.63 10.15 28.36
C GLY A 27 -7.67 10.67 26.92
N GLU A 28 -8.15 11.90 26.70
CA GLU A 28 -8.35 12.50 25.38
C GLU A 28 -7.05 12.68 24.57
N GLN A 29 -5.91 12.77 25.25
CA GLN A 29 -4.59 12.89 24.63
C GLN A 29 -4.08 11.58 24.01
N TYR A 30 -4.73 10.45 24.29
CA TYR A 30 -4.33 9.13 23.79
C TYR A 30 -5.27 8.68 22.66
N SER A 31 -4.69 8.30 21.54
CA SER A 31 -5.41 7.64 20.44
C SER A 31 -4.90 6.22 20.23
N TYR A 32 -5.81 5.26 20.11
CA TYR A 32 -5.49 3.89 19.71
C TYR A 32 -5.95 3.68 18.27
N SER A 33 -5.00 3.55 17.34
CA SER A 33 -5.28 3.30 15.91
C SER A 33 -4.02 2.76 15.23
N PHE A 34 -3.41 1.74 15.83
CA PHE A 34 -2.23 1.08 15.27
C PHE A 34 -2.55 -0.38 14.99
N SER A 35 -2.07 -0.84 13.85
CA SER A 35 -2.18 -2.22 13.43
C SER A 35 -0.80 -2.70 13.00
N MET A 36 -0.54 -3.99 13.18
CA MET A 36 0.72 -4.60 12.78
C MET A 36 0.45 -5.88 12.00
N GLU A 37 1.17 -6.03 10.91
CA GLU A 37 1.10 -7.17 10.02
C GLU A 37 2.22 -8.19 10.26
N HIS A 38 1.89 -9.48 10.17
CA HIS A 38 2.82 -10.59 10.31
C HIS A 38 2.65 -11.60 9.16
N LEU A 39 3.49 -12.64 9.12
CA LEU A 39 3.51 -13.63 8.03
C LEU A 39 2.20 -14.41 7.87
N ASN A 40 1.53 -14.68 8.99
CA ASN A 40 0.32 -15.49 9.11
C ASN A 40 -0.62 -14.96 10.20
N SER A 41 -0.47 -13.70 10.59
CA SER A 41 -1.36 -13.03 11.51
C SER A 41 -1.31 -11.52 11.35
N CYS A 42 -2.26 -10.80 11.93
CA CYS A 42 -2.13 -9.38 12.17
C CYS A 42 -2.82 -9.00 13.48
N THR A 43 -2.40 -7.89 14.07
CA THR A 43 -3.08 -7.23 15.19
C THR A 43 -3.69 -5.92 14.70
N ILE A 44 -4.93 -5.66 15.12
CA ILE A 44 -5.71 -4.50 14.76
C ILE A 44 -6.18 -3.86 16.06
N SER A 45 -5.57 -2.74 16.46
CA SER A 45 -6.01 -1.99 17.64
C SER A 45 -6.81 -0.77 17.19
N VAL A 46 -8.08 -0.72 17.61
CA VAL A 46 -8.98 0.42 17.35
C VAL A 46 -9.49 0.99 18.66
N ASP A 47 -9.72 2.30 18.67
CA ASP A 47 -10.48 2.94 19.73
C ASP A 47 -11.87 2.30 19.89
N TYR A 48 -12.31 2.10 21.14
CA TYR A 48 -13.60 1.47 21.47
C TYR A 48 -14.79 2.21 20.83
N GLY A 49 -14.76 3.54 20.83
CA GLY A 49 -15.75 4.39 20.18
C GLY A 49 -15.70 4.35 18.65
N SER A 50 -14.63 3.80 18.09
CA SER A 50 -14.36 3.66 16.65
C SER A 50 -14.49 2.22 16.12
N GLY A 51 -14.61 1.22 17.01
CA GLY A 51 -14.82 -0.20 16.66
C GLY A 51 -16.18 -0.50 15.99
N VAL A 52 -16.26 -1.55 15.19
CA VAL A 52 -17.53 -1.93 14.53
C VAL A 52 -18.46 -2.66 15.51
N ASN A 53 -19.75 -2.30 15.48
CA ASN A 53 -20.83 -2.94 16.24
C ASN A 53 -22.10 -3.05 15.38
N ILE A 54 -23.17 -3.62 15.94
CA ILE A 54 -24.45 -3.87 15.22
C ILE A 54 -25.10 -2.60 14.64
N ASN A 55 -24.80 -1.42 15.19
CA ASN A 55 -25.35 -0.13 14.75
C ASN A 55 -24.39 0.63 13.81
N SER A 56 -23.28 0.02 13.41
CA SER A 56 -22.30 0.67 12.54
C SER A 56 -22.88 0.96 11.16
N THR A 57 -22.60 2.16 10.64
CA THR A 57 -22.97 2.52 9.27
C THR A 57 -22.25 1.63 8.26
N LYS A 58 -22.82 1.50 7.04
CA LYS A 58 -22.18 0.78 5.93
C LYS A 58 -20.76 1.30 5.65
N THR A 59 -20.56 2.61 5.73
CA THR A 59 -19.25 3.25 5.54
C THR A 59 -18.23 2.85 6.61
N ARG A 60 -18.65 2.78 7.88
CA ARG A 60 -17.79 2.35 8.98
C ARG A 60 -17.40 0.87 8.84
N LEU A 61 -18.38 0.02 8.55
CA LEU A 61 -18.13 -1.40 8.27
C LEU A 61 -17.15 -1.58 7.10
N ARG A 62 -17.36 -0.87 5.99
CA ARG A 62 -16.50 -0.89 4.81
C ARG A 62 -15.06 -0.48 5.14
N THR A 63 -14.88 0.61 5.89
CA THR A 63 -13.56 1.12 6.27
C THR A 63 -12.83 0.13 7.18
N PHE A 64 -13.53 -0.49 8.12
CA PHE A 64 -12.96 -1.51 9.00
C PHE A 64 -12.57 -2.78 8.25
N GLN A 65 -13.42 -3.28 7.34
CA GLN A 65 -13.11 -4.42 6.48
C GLN A 65 -11.91 -4.15 5.58
N TYR A 66 -11.82 -2.94 5.02
CA TYR A 66 -10.66 -2.50 4.25
C TYR A 66 -9.39 -2.50 5.12
N ASN A 67 -9.44 -2.00 6.35
CA ASN A 67 -8.30 -1.99 7.25
C ASN A 67 -7.79 -3.41 7.53
N ILE A 68 -8.71 -4.34 7.81
CA ILE A 68 -8.38 -5.76 7.95
C ILE A 68 -7.76 -6.31 6.66
N ALA A 69 -8.34 -6.02 5.50
CA ALA A 69 -7.82 -6.49 4.21
C ALA A 69 -6.41 -5.96 3.93
N HIS A 70 -6.14 -4.70 4.26
CA HIS A 70 -4.82 -4.08 4.14
C HIS A 70 -3.76 -4.78 5.00
N HIS A 71 -4.08 -5.14 6.23
CA HIS A 71 -3.10 -5.86 7.07
C HIS A 71 -2.97 -7.33 6.72
N ILE A 72 -4.03 -7.99 6.24
CA ILE A 72 -3.93 -9.35 5.71
C ILE A 72 -3.11 -9.39 4.42
N GLN A 73 -3.28 -8.42 3.52
CA GLN A 73 -2.56 -8.44 2.24
C GLN A 73 -1.05 -8.36 2.42
N HIS A 74 -0.58 -7.83 3.56
CA HIS A 74 0.84 -7.80 3.85
C HIS A 74 1.51 -9.16 3.99
N ALA A 75 0.75 -10.24 4.16
CA ALA A 75 1.26 -11.60 4.04
C ALA A 75 1.93 -11.86 2.67
N TRP A 76 1.50 -11.18 1.61
CA TRP A 76 2.15 -11.19 0.30
C TRP A 76 3.15 -10.04 0.19
N LEU A 77 2.66 -8.80 0.23
CA LEU A 77 3.47 -7.59 0.07
C LEU A 77 3.50 -6.79 1.39
N PRO A 78 4.60 -6.74 2.16
CA PRO A 78 5.96 -7.07 1.75
C PRO A 78 6.54 -8.39 2.30
N LYS A 79 5.79 -9.23 3.01
CA LYS A 79 6.42 -10.36 3.72
C LYS A 79 6.98 -11.45 2.76
N ARG A 80 6.57 -11.47 1.49
CA ARG A 80 7.02 -12.43 0.46
C ARG A 80 7.41 -11.80 -0.88
N LEU A 81 7.00 -10.55 -1.11
CA LEU A 81 7.43 -9.75 -2.24
C LEU A 81 7.95 -8.41 -1.72
N PHE A 82 9.26 -8.22 -1.77
CA PHE A 82 9.92 -7.05 -1.19
C PHE A 82 11.13 -6.61 -2.02
N SER A 83 11.54 -5.37 -1.82
CA SER A 83 12.78 -4.84 -2.37
C SER A 83 13.95 -5.06 -1.41
N LYS A 84 15.16 -4.72 -1.85
CA LYS A 84 16.37 -4.77 -1.00
C LYS A 84 16.17 -4.02 0.33
N PHE A 85 16.89 -4.49 1.35
CA PHE A 85 16.91 -3.96 2.73
C PHE A 85 15.63 -4.21 3.56
N TYR A 86 14.58 -4.78 2.97
CA TYR A 86 13.41 -5.21 3.75
C TYR A 86 13.68 -6.50 4.55
N TYR A 87 14.44 -7.44 3.97
CA TYR A 87 14.80 -8.72 4.58
C TYR A 87 16.21 -9.16 4.12
N PRO A 88 17.01 -9.86 4.96
CA PRO A 88 16.73 -10.26 6.35
C PRO A 88 16.75 -9.07 7.32
N TYR A 89 15.95 -9.17 8.40
CA TYR A 89 15.95 -8.16 9.45
C TYR A 89 17.17 -8.32 10.36
N THR A 90 17.84 -7.22 10.64
CA THR A 90 18.80 -7.10 11.73
C THR A 90 18.17 -6.30 12.85
N PHE A 91 18.11 -6.83 14.07
CA PHE A 91 17.56 -6.11 15.22
C PHE A 91 18.53 -5.07 15.83
N GLU A 92 19.69 -4.87 15.20
CA GLU A 92 20.73 -3.95 15.67
C GLU A 92 20.47 -2.49 15.25
N VAL A 93 19.90 -2.30 14.05
CA VAL A 93 19.60 -0.98 13.48
C VAL A 93 18.27 -1.03 12.73
N THR A 94 17.54 0.08 12.77
CA THR A 94 16.32 0.22 11.97
C THR A 94 16.65 0.11 10.47
N PRO A 95 15.99 -0.78 9.72
CA PRO A 95 16.26 -0.91 8.29
C PRO A 95 15.83 0.36 7.56
N VAL A 96 16.66 0.83 6.62
CA VAL A 96 16.34 1.96 5.76
C VAL A 96 15.79 1.42 4.45
N ILE A 97 14.48 1.58 4.25
CA ILE A 97 13.74 1.00 3.13
C ILE A 97 13.37 2.12 2.15
N GLY A 98 13.86 2.03 0.91
CA GLY A 98 13.58 3.00 -0.16
C GLY A 98 12.26 2.77 -0.92
N THR A 99 11.47 1.77 -0.53
CA THR A 99 10.26 1.35 -1.26
C THR A 99 9.04 1.19 -0.35
N ILE A 100 8.94 1.98 0.70
CA ILE A 100 7.75 1.96 1.57
C ILE A 100 6.51 2.39 0.78
N TRP A 101 6.63 3.31 -0.20
CA TRP A 101 5.55 3.63 -1.14
C TRP A 101 4.99 2.39 -1.88
N PHE A 102 5.82 1.38 -2.13
CA PHE A 102 5.37 0.12 -2.72
C PHE A 102 4.70 -0.74 -1.64
N ASN A 103 5.42 -1.03 -0.55
CA ASN A 103 4.96 -1.93 0.50
C ASN A 103 3.59 -1.50 1.08
N ASP A 104 3.46 -0.22 1.42
CA ASP A 104 2.27 0.31 2.07
C ASP A 104 1.34 1.04 1.11
N GLY A 105 1.87 1.79 0.15
CA GLY A 105 1.05 2.50 -0.83
C GLY A 105 0.39 1.56 -1.84
N PHE A 106 1.17 0.71 -2.54
CA PHE A 106 0.57 -0.30 -3.41
C PHE A 106 -0.23 -1.31 -2.60
N GLY A 107 0.25 -1.71 -1.42
CA GLY A 107 -0.50 -2.59 -0.52
C GLY A 107 -1.90 -2.05 -0.17
N GLN A 108 -2.02 -0.74 0.06
CA GLN A 108 -3.32 -0.09 0.29
C GLN A 108 -4.22 -0.06 -0.94
N TYR A 109 -3.66 0.19 -2.12
CA TYR A 109 -4.41 0.11 -3.38
C TYR A 109 -4.90 -1.32 -3.66
N ILE A 110 -4.02 -2.32 -3.50
CA ILE A 110 -4.33 -3.74 -3.70
C ILE A 110 -5.44 -4.19 -2.76
N ALA A 111 -5.38 -3.81 -1.49
CA ALA A 111 -6.44 -4.13 -0.53
C ALA A 111 -7.79 -3.56 -0.96
N MET A 112 -7.81 -2.30 -1.42
CA MET A 112 -9.02 -1.68 -1.96
C MET A 112 -9.53 -2.43 -3.19
N ASP A 113 -8.65 -2.71 -4.15
CA ASP A 113 -9.04 -3.32 -5.42
C ASP A 113 -9.50 -4.78 -5.24
N ALA A 114 -8.84 -5.55 -4.38
CA ALA A 114 -9.26 -6.90 -4.01
C ALA A 114 -10.66 -6.91 -3.39
N MET A 115 -10.96 -5.96 -2.51
CA MET A 115 -12.29 -5.84 -1.90
C MET A 115 -13.36 -5.41 -2.90
N ALA A 116 -13.01 -4.55 -3.86
CA ALA A 116 -13.94 -4.08 -4.88
C ALA A 116 -14.22 -5.12 -5.98
N ASN A 117 -13.25 -5.98 -6.32
CA ASN A 117 -13.33 -6.93 -7.44
C ASN A 117 -14.44 -7.99 -7.33
N VAL A 118 -14.99 -8.22 -6.13
CA VAL A 118 -16.08 -9.17 -5.90
C VAL A 118 -17.46 -8.53 -5.84
N LEU A 119 -17.53 -7.19 -5.89
CA LEU A 119 -18.77 -6.43 -5.83
C LEU A 119 -19.42 -6.29 -7.21
N PRO A 120 -20.75 -6.10 -7.30
CA PRO A 120 -21.41 -5.67 -8.53
C PRO A 120 -20.75 -4.42 -9.14
N LEU A 121 -20.74 -4.29 -10.46
CA LEU A 121 -19.95 -3.26 -11.18
C LEU A 121 -20.15 -1.82 -10.66
N ASN A 122 -21.40 -1.42 -10.40
CA ASN A 122 -21.73 -0.11 -9.84
C ASN A 122 -21.18 0.06 -8.41
N GLU A 123 -21.40 -0.92 -7.54
CA GLU A 123 -20.89 -0.91 -6.17
C GLU A 123 -19.36 -0.95 -6.12
N SER A 124 -18.76 -1.68 -7.06
CA SER A 124 -17.32 -1.82 -7.25
C SER A 124 -16.66 -0.48 -7.61
N TYR A 125 -17.30 0.29 -8.51
CA TYR A 125 -16.87 1.64 -8.84
C TYR A 125 -16.99 2.58 -7.62
N ASP A 126 -18.15 2.62 -6.97
CA ASP A 126 -18.40 3.47 -5.81
C ASP A 126 -17.46 3.14 -4.63
N TYR A 127 -17.13 1.86 -4.45
CA TYR A 127 -16.16 1.42 -3.45
C TYR A 127 -14.78 2.02 -3.73
N ARG A 128 -14.28 1.90 -4.96
CA ARG A 128 -12.96 2.44 -5.32
C ARG A 128 -12.93 3.96 -5.18
N GLN A 129 -13.94 4.66 -5.72
CA GLN A 129 -14.00 6.11 -5.65
C GLN A 129 -14.02 6.61 -4.20
N TYR A 130 -14.75 5.92 -3.31
CA TYR A 130 -14.75 6.27 -1.89
C TYR A 130 -13.33 6.30 -1.29
N PHE A 131 -12.51 5.26 -1.50
CA PHE A 131 -11.16 5.21 -0.96
C PHE A 131 -10.18 6.13 -1.69
N ILE A 132 -10.30 6.24 -3.01
CA ILE A 132 -9.50 7.19 -3.79
C ILE A 132 -9.69 8.62 -3.28
N GLU A 133 -10.94 9.06 -3.06
CA GLU A 133 -11.22 10.42 -2.60
C GLU A 133 -10.92 10.60 -1.10
N ASN A 134 -11.49 9.76 -0.25
CA ASN A 134 -11.52 10.00 1.20
C ASN A 134 -10.30 9.48 1.94
N ARG A 135 -9.44 8.69 1.28
CA ARG A 135 -8.21 8.17 1.88
C ARG A 135 -7.00 8.65 1.11
N PHE A 136 -6.89 8.30 -0.16
CA PHE A 136 -5.66 8.55 -0.91
C PHE A 136 -5.52 10.03 -1.27
N LYS A 137 -6.47 10.63 -1.98
CA LYS A 137 -6.43 12.06 -2.31
C LYS A 137 -6.49 12.95 -1.06
N PHE A 138 -7.27 12.57 -0.05
CA PHE A 138 -7.32 13.31 1.21
C PHE A 138 -5.93 13.48 1.83
N TYR A 139 -5.21 12.39 2.11
CA TYR A 139 -3.88 12.46 2.72
C TYR A 139 -2.81 13.01 1.77
N PHE A 140 -2.93 12.76 0.47
CA PHE A 140 -2.07 13.37 -0.54
C PHE A 140 -2.18 14.90 -0.51
N ASN A 141 -3.39 15.44 -0.44
CA ASN A 141 -3.64 16.88 -0.46
C ASN A 141 -3.31 17.55 0.87
N LEU A 142 -3.50 16.86 2.00
CA LEU A 142 -3.24 17.39 3.34
C LEU A 142 -1.75 17.67 3.61
N ALA A 143 -0.84 16.99 2.90
CA ALA A 143 0.59 17.11 3.15
C ALA A 143 1.13 18.53 2.86
N PRO A 144 2.02 19.07 3.71
CA PRO A 144 2.68 20.34 3.46
C PRO A 144 3.61 20.26 2.24
N LEU A 145 3.88 21.41 1.61
CA LEU A 145 4.63 21.49 0.36
C LEU A 145 6.01 20.82 0.44
N PHE A 146 6.77 21.04 1.51
CA PHE A 146 8.10 20.47 1.68
C PHE A 146 8.10 18.92 1.68
N ILE A 147 7.00 18.27 2.07
CA ILE A 147 6.86 16.81 1.96
C ILE A 147 6.56 16.42 0.50
N LYS A 148 5.71 17.19 -0.19
CA LYS A 148 5.31 16.93 -1.59
C LYS A 148 6.46 17.08 -2.60
N GLU A 149 7.45 17.90 -2.27
CA GLU A 149 8.63 18.15 -3.11
C GLU A 149 9.69 17.05 -3.01
N MET A 150 9.65 16.23 -1.95
CA MET A 150 10.58 15.10 -1.78
C MET A 150 10.20 13.95 -2.72
N SER A 151 11.21 13.26 -3.26
CA SER A 151 11.02 12.02 -3.98
C SER A 151 10.51 10.90 -3.06
N LEU A 152 9.77 9.93 -3.62
CA LEU A 152 9.18 8.85 -2.83
C LEU A 152 10.22 7.89 -2.24
N ASP A 153 11.39 7.73 -2.87
CA ASP A 153 12.50 6.95 -2.31
C ASP A 153 13.07 7.63 -1.06
N TYR A 154 13.32 8.94 -1.12
CA TYR A 154 13.80 9.74 0.00
C TYR A 154 12.77 9.80 1.14
N LEU A 155 11.49 10.01 0.83
CA LEU A 155 10.41 9.92 1.81
C LEU A 155 10.31 8.54 2.45
N SER A 156 10.57 7.46 1.70
CA SER A 156 10.61 6.11 2.27
C SER A 156 11.77 5.93 3.24
N MET A 157 12.94 6.48 2.92
CA MET A 157 14.11 6.44 3.82
C MET A 157 13.85 7.22 5.11
N ILE A 158 13.26 8.41 5.01
CA ILE A 158 12.84 9.20 6.18
C ILE A 158 11.76 8.44 6.96
N GLY A 159 10.73 7.96 6.26
CA GLY A 159 9.63 7.20 6.86
C GLY A 159 10.11 5.98 7.63
N SER A 160 11.17 5.32 7.16
CA SER A 160 11.77 4.16 7.84
C SER A 160 12.25 4.48 9.27
N THR A 161 12.63 5.73 9.55
CA THR A 161 13.20 6.13 10.85
C THR A 161 12.30 7.06 11.67
N LEU A 162 11.37 7.78 11.01
CA LEU A 162 10.51 8.78 11.65
C LEU A 162 9.02 8.41 11.66
N TYR A 163 8.64 7.19 11.27
CA TYR A 163 7.24 6.81 11.09
C TYR A 163 6.35 7.13 12.30
N SER A 164 6.80 6.80 13.51
CA SER A 164 6.05 7.03 14.75
C SER A 164 6.07 8.48 15.25
N VAL A 165 6.88 9.34 14.63
CA VAL A 165 7.11 10.73 15.06
C VAL A 165 6.40 11.73 14.14
N ASP A 166 6.37 11.47 12.83
CA ASP A 166 5.66 12.32 11.86
C ASP A 166 4.75 11.51 10.94
N PHE A 167 3.48 11.40 11.36
CA PHE A 167 2.44 10.73 10.58
C PHE A 167 2.19 11.39 9.22
N ARG A 168 2.55 12.67 9.00
CA ARG A 168 2.31 13.36 7.73
C ARG A 168 3.17 12.75 6.61
N THR A 169 4.43 12.45 6.91
CA THR A 169 5.36 11.78 6.00
C THR A 169 4.81 10.42 5.59
N GLY A 170 4.44 9.57 6.58
CA GLY A 170 3.88 8.25 6.31
C GLY A 170 2.56 8.32 5.52
N SER A 171 1.64 9.17 5.94
CA SER A 171 0.32 9.31 5.31
C SER A 171 0.44 9.78 3.86
N TYR A 172 1.31 10.76 3.58
CA TYR A 172 1.57 11.22 2.23
C TYR A 172 2.25 10.15 1.37
N LEU A 173 3.27 9.47 1.91
CA LEU A 173 4.01 8.43 1.23
C LEU A 173 3.10 7.28 0.79
N PHE A 174 2.24 6.82 1.69
CA PHE A 174 1.29 5.77 1.42
C PHE A 174 0.24 6.20 0.40
N ALA A 175 -0.33 7.39 0.57
CA ALA A 175 -1.28 7.95 -0.36
C ALA A 175 -0.70 8.10 -1.77
N SER A 176 0.54 8.58 -1.88
CA SER A 176 1.24 8.75 -3.16
C SER A 176 1.49 7.40 -3.85
N GLY A 177 1.95 6.40 -3.09
CA GLY A 177 2.11 5.04 -3.63
C GLY A 177 0.77 4.44 -4.10
N ALA A 178 -0.32 4.64 -3.37
CA ALA A 178 -1.65 4.16 -3.75
C ALA A 178 -2.19 4.86 -5.01
N LEU A 179 -2.00 6.18 -5.13
CA LEU A 179 -2.40 6.94 -6.33
C LEU A 179 -1.54 6.60 -7.54
N MET A 180 -0.25 6.34 -7.35
CA MET A 180 0.62 5.82 -8.40
C MET A 180 0.14 4.45 -8.88
N ALA A 181 -0.17 3.52 -7.96
CA ALA A 181 -0.73 2.21 -8.30
C ALA A 181 -2.03 2.33 -9.10
N GLN A 182 -2.94 3.23 -8.67
CA GLN A 182 -4.17 3.54 -9.42
C GLN A 182 -3.86 4.02 -10.84
N LYS A 183 -2.93 4.97 -11.01
CA LYS A 183 -2.60 5.52 -12.31
C LYS A 183 -1.99 4.48 -13.25
N ILE A 184 -1.14 3.62 -12.71
CA ILE A 184 -0.57 2.50 -13.46
C ILE A 184 -1.67 1.52 -13.86
N ASP A 185 -2.55 1.16 -12.94
CA ASP A 185 -3.65 0.24 -13.22
C ASP A 185 -4.59 0.76 -14.31
N GLU A 186 -5.04 2.01 -14.21
CA GLU A 186 -5.84 2.69 -15.24
C GLU A 186 -5.14 2.67 -16.61
N PHE A 187 -3.82 2.90 -16.62
CA PHE A 187 -3.04 2.90 -17.84
C PHE A 187 -2.91 1.50 -18.47
N ILE A 188 -2.64 0.46 -17.67
CA ILE A 188 -2.60 -0.93 -18.13
C ILE A 188 -3.96 -1.34 -18.68
N GLN A 189 -5.04 -1.07 -17.94
CA GLN A 189 -6.40 -1.40 -18.38
C GLN A 189 -6.73 -0.69 -19.70
N LEU A 190 -6.34 0.57 -19.87
CA LEU A 190 -6.54 1.29 -21.12
C LEU A 190 -5.77 0.65 -22.29
N LYS A 191 -4.47 0.37 -22.10
CA LYS A 191 -3.60 -0.18 -23.15
C LYS A 191 -3.93 -1.62 -23.54
N THR A 192 -4.50 -2.38 -22.60
CA THR A 192 -4.86 -3.79 -22.82
C THR A 192 -6.36 -4.01 -23.02
N GLN A 193 -7.14 -2.92 -23.22
CA GLN A 193 -8.59 -3.00 -23.38
C GLN A 193 -9.27 -3.81 -22.26
N LYS A 194 -8.83 -3.56 -21.01
CA LYS A 194 -9.26 -4.20 -19.76
C LYS A 194 -8.95 -5.70 -19.66
N GLN A 195 -8.09 -6.25 -20.52
CA GLN A 195 -7.66 -7.65 -20.42
C GLN A 195 -6.62 -7.87 -19.32
N LYS A 196 -5.87 -6.83 -18.95
CA LYS A 196 -4.86 -6.85 -17.89
C LYS A 196 -5.06 -5.70 -16.92
N SER A 197 -4.57 -5.91 -15.71
CA SER A 197 -4.54 -4.89 -14.66
C SER A 197 -3.26 -5.02 -13.83
N ILE A 198 -3.06 -4.15 -12.85
CA ILE A 198 -1.95 -4.25 -11.89
C ILE A 198 -1.98 -5.58 -11.11
N ARG A 199 -3.15 -6.22 -10.99
CA ARG A 199 -3.28 -7.57 -10.42
C ARG A 199 -2.40 -8.58 -11.17
N ASP A 200 -2.39 -8.55 -12.50
CA ASP A 200 -1.56 -9.44 -13.31
C ASP A 200 -0.06 -9.24 -13.01
N VAL A 201 0.36 -7.99 -12.82
CA VAL A 201 1.74 -7.64 -12.47
C VAL A 201 2.10 -8.18 -11.09
N ILE A 202 1.24 -8.00 -10.09
CA ILE A 202 1.48 -8.50 -8.73
C ILE A 202 1.55 -10.04 -8.72
N ILE A 203 0.64 -10.72 -9.42
CA ILE A 203 0.71 -12.19 -9.57
C ILE A 203 2.02 -12.62 -10.23
N TYR A 204 2.45 -11.91 -11.29
CA TYR A 204 3.72 -12.19 -11.95
C TYR A 204 4.91 -12.02 -10.99
N MET A 205 4.96 -10.89 -10.26
CA MET A 205 6.02 -10.60 -9.29
C MET A 205 6.07 -11.63 -8.16
N MET A 206 4.92 -12.08 -7.66
CA MET A 206 4.84 -13.15 -6.65
C MET A 206 5.44 -14.45 -7.18
N LYS A 207 5.05 -14.88 -8.38
CA LYS A 207 5.60 -16.09 -9.02
C LYS A 207 7.10 -15.98 -9.25
N TRP A 208 7.58 -14.80 -9.68
CA TRP A 208 9.00 -14.52 -9.84
C TRP A 208 9.74 -14.61 -8.49
N SER A 209 9.16 -14.09 -7.41
CA SER A 209 9.75 -14.14 -6.07
C SER A 209 9.88 -15.59 -5.59
N GLU A 210 8.89 -16.44 -5.89
CA GLU A 210 8.82 -17.86 -5.52
C GLU A 210 9.67 -18.79 -6.42
N SER A 211 9.93 -18.43 -7.69
CA SER A 211 10.68 -19.29 -8.61
C SER A 211 12.18 -19.28 -8.38
N ASN A 212 12.67 -18.40 -7.50
CA ASN A 212 14.05 -18.43 -7.03
C ASN A 212 14.15 -19.40 -5.85
N GLU A 213 15.22 -20.21 -5.78
CA GLU A 213 15.45 -21.17 -4.67
C GLU A 213 15.38 -20.50 -3.28
N TYR A 214 15.52 -19.17 -3.23
CA TYR A 214 15.25 -18.31 -2.09
C TYR A 214 14.38 -17.12 -2.50
N ILE A 215 13.45 -16.71 -1.63
CA ILE A 215 12.67 -15.48 -1.79
C ILE A 215 13.63 -14.31 -2.00
N SER A 216 13.65 -13.76 -3.22
CA SER A 216 14.68 -12.83 -3.66
C SER A 216 14.17 -11.39 -3.66
N PRO A 217 14.90 -10.43 -3.07
CA PRO A 217 14.52 -9.03 -3.14
C PRO A 217 14.64 -8.51 -4.56
N PHE A 218 13.60 -7.84 -5.07
CA PHE A 218 13.71 -7.16 -6.36
C PHE A 218 14.53 -5.87 -6.24
N THR A 219 15.10 -5.45 -7.35
CA THR A 219 15.78 -4.16 -7.51
C THR A 219 14.88 -3.16 -8.24
N MET A 220 15.11 -1.86 -8.01
CA MET A 220 14.38 -0.82 -8.77
C MET A 220 14.64 -0.87 -10.28
N LYS A 221 15.75 -1.47 -10.73
CA LYS A 221 15.99 -1.74 -12.16
C LYS A 221 15.07 -2.83 -12.72
N GLN A 222 14.70 -3.81 -11.90
CA GLN A 222 13.76 -4.88 -12.30
C GLN A 222 12.32 -4.42 -12.22
N PHE A 223 12.01 -3.44 -11.37
CA PHE A 223 10.63 -3.06 -11.07
C PHE A 223 9.80 -2.67 -12.31
N PRO A 224 10.24 -1.78 -13.22
CA PRO A 224 9.51 -1.48 -14.45
C PRO A 224 9.35 -2.68 -15.39
N LYS A 225 10.36 -3.56 -15.41
CA LYS A 225 10.36 -4.75 -16.26
C LYS A 225 9.23 -5.73 -15.90
N PHE A 226 8.85 -5.83 -14.64
CA PHE A 226 7.70 -6.67 -14.25
C PHE A 226 6.39 -6.25 -14.90
N PHE A 227 6.16 -4.95 -15.09
CA PHE A 227 4.97 -4.45 -15.79
C PHE A 227 5.01 -4.84 -17.27
N MET A 228 6.15 -4.63 -17.92
CA MET A 228 6.36 -5.03 -19.31
C MET A 228 6.16 -6.53 -19.49
N ASP A 229 6.81 -7.37 -18.68
CA ASP A 229 6.76 -8.82 -18.83
C ASP A 229 5.35 -9.40 -18.53
N ALA A 230 4.61 -8.80 -17.59
CA ALA A 230 3.29 -9.29 -17.20
C ALA A 230 2.14 -8.80 -18.11
N THR A 231 2.29 -7.63 -18.73
CA THR A 231 1.18 -6.93 -19.41
C THR A 231 1.52 -6.43 -20.81
N ASN A 232 2.78 -6.48 -21.22
CA ASN A 232 3.32 -5.86 -22.44
C ASN A 232 3.07 -4.33 -22.49
N VAL A 233 3.04 -3.67 -21.33
CA VAL A 233 2.83 -2.22 -21.18
C VAL A 233 4.03 -1.60 -20.48
N ASP A 234 4.62 -0.59 -21.12
CA ASP A 234 5.66 0.26 -20.54
C ASP A 234 5.05 1.33 -19.63
N VAL A 235 5.44 1.32 -18.35
CA VAL A 235 4.95 2.27 -17.33
C VAL A 235 6.01 3.27 -16.87
N ASN A 236 7.20 3.29 -17.49
CA ASN A 236 8.33 4.12 -17.04
C ASN A 236 7.94 5.59 -16.89
N SER A 237 7.22 6.17 -17.86
CA SER A 237 6.82 7.59 -17.78
C SER A 237 5.92 7.92 -16.57
N ILE A 238 5.16 6.95 -16.07
CA ILE A 238 4.39 7.12 -14.83
C ILE A 238 5.33 6.99 -13.64
N LEU A 239 6.18 5.96 -13.61
CA LEU A 239 7.13 5.75 -12.52
C LEU A 239 8.06 6.96 -12.34
N ASP A 240 8.65 7.46 -13.44
CA ASP A 240 9.55 8.61 -13.42
C ASP A 240 8.85 9.83 -12.80
N LYS A 241 7.63 10.13 -13.24
CA LYS A 241 6.85 11.25 -12.70
C LYS A 241 6.59 11.18 -11.19
N TRP A 242 6.37 9.97 -10.67
CA TRP A 242 5.99 9.78 -9.27
C TRP A 242 7.19 9.52 -8.35
N LEU A 243 8.27 8.92 -8.87
CA LEU A 243 9.46 8.58 -8.10
C LEU A 243 10.49 9.71 -8.11
N GLU A 244 10.52 10.56 -9.14
CA GLU A 244 11.37 11.74 -9.15
C GLU A 244 10.86 12.82 -8.18
N PRO A 245 11.76 13.68 -7.64
CA PRO A 245 11.34 14.80 -6.82
C PRO A 245 10.46 15.76 -7.63
N ASN A 246 9.35 16.19 -7.06
CA ASN A 246 8.57 17.29 -7.63
C ASN A 246 9.25 18.61 -7.28
N TYR A 247 10.40 18.91 -7.87
CA TYR A 247 10.93 20.27 -7.79
C TYR A 247 9.96 21.16 -8.56
N CYS A 248 9.22 22.02 -7.85
CA CYS A 248 8.72 23.23 -8.47
C CYS A 248 9.94 23.94 -9.08
N HIS A 249 9.97 24.08 -10.40
CA HIS A 249 10.87 25.01 -11.05
C HIS A 249 10.56 26.40 -10.49
N ASP A 250 11.35 26.86 -9.53
CA ASP A 250 11.63 28.25 -9.15
C ASP A 250 12.18 28.29 -7.70
N MET A 251 13.41 27.77 -7.52
CA MET A 251 14.24 28.24 -6.42
C MET A 251 14.99 29.47 -6.93
N PRO A 252 14.79 30.67 -6.37
CA PRO A 252 15.61 31.82 -6.74
C PRO A 252 17.07 31.48 -6.39
N SER A 253 17.96 31.70 -7.36
CA SER A 253 19.39 31.62 -7.15
C SER A 253 19.77 32.47 -5.95
N ILE A 254 20.30 31.84 -4.91
CA ILE A 254 20.99 32.57 -3.85
C ILE A 254 22.30 33.07 -4.46
N SER A 255 22.27 34.33 -4.91
CA SER A 255 23.46 35.16 -5.18
C SER A 255 23.90 35.85 -3.91
#